data_AF-A0A5E4PYM6-F1
#
_entry.id   AF-A0A5E4PYM6-F1
#
_cell.length_a   1.000
_cell.length_b   1.000
_cell.length_c   1.000
_cell.angle_alpha   90.00
_cell.angle_beta   90.00
_cell.angle_gamma   90.00
#
_symmetry.space_group_name_H-M   'P 1'
#
loop_
_entity.id
_entity.type
_entity.pdbx_description
1 polymer ?
#
loop_
_entity_poly.entity_id
_entity_poly.type
_entity_poly.pdbx_seq_one_letter_code
_entity_poly.pdbx_strand_id
1 'polypeptide(L)'
;MLRGFNIFEYHSYAEMQEYLDVLANKCPNIVKLQTLGNSYQGRKVRLVKLSSNHNAGNPVIFIDAATIVVTSSFSIPSINFPVIGAGIHAREWVAPAMAMYLIQRLAIDPDAAKDLNGVDWYILPVVNPDGYEFTRSSK
;
A
#
# COMPACT_ATOMS: atom_id res chain seq x y z
N MET A 1 5.51 -18.03 -10.11
CA MET A 1 4.21 -17.79 -9.45
C MET A 1 4.42 -17.97 -7.95
N LEU A 2 4.07 -17.01 -7.11
CA LEU A 2 4.06 -17.24 -5.66
C LEU A 2 2.96 -18.25 -5.35
N ARG A 3 3.30 -19.40 -4.79
CA ARG A 3 2.29 -20.31 -4.23
C ARG A 3 1.68 -19.60 -3.02
N GLY A 4 0.42 -19.18 -3.11
CA GLY A 4 -0.39 -18.85 -1.94
C GLY A 4 -1.11 -17.50 -1.94
N PHE A 5 -0.59 -16.45 -2.59
CA PHE A 5 -1.27 -15.15 -2.57
C PHE A 5 -2.23 -15.00 -3.76
N ASN A 6 -3.54 -15.07 -3.49
CA ASN A 6 -4.60 -14.89 -4.48
C ASN A 6 -5.26 -13.51 -4.32
N ILE A 7 -5.01 -12.58 -5.24
CA ILE A 7 -5.60 -11.21 -5.20
C ILE A 7 -7.13 -11.15 -5.16
N PHE A 8 -7.82 -12.24 -5.46
CA PHE A 8 -9.28 -12.31 -5.41
C PHE A 8 -9.81 -12.82 -4.05
N GLU A 9 -8.93 -13.08 -3.09
CA GLU A 9 -9.28 -13.55 -1.74
C GLU A 9 -8.85 -12.53 -0.66
N TYR A 10 -9.45 -12.65 0.53
CA TYR A 10 -9.05 -11.87 1.69
C TYR A 10 -7.89 -12.55 2.43
N HIS A 11 -6.82 -11.79 2.66
CA HIS A 11 -5.58 -12.28 3.26
C HIS A 11 -5.38 -11.73 4.67
N SER A 12 -4.69 -12.46 5.53
CA SER A 12 -4.18 -11.87 6.76
C SER A 12 -3.21 -10.73 6.47
N TYR A 13 -3.07 -9.82 7.42
CA TYR A 13 -2.05 -8.80 7.39
C TYR A 13 -0.65 -9.41 7.23
N ALA A 14 -0.36 -10.54 7.88
CA ALA A 14 0.92 -11.23 7.74
C ALA A 14 1.18 -11.68 6.29
N GLU A 15 0.20 -12.36 5.67
CA GLU A 15 0.28 -12.80 4.27
C GLU A 15 0.43 -11.60 3.31
N MET A 16 -0.28 -10.51 3.58
CA MET A 16 -0.11 -9.27 2.79
C MET A 16 1.31 -8.70 2.93
N GLN A 17 1.89 -8.65 4.12
CA GLN A 17 3.25 -8.15 4.32
C GLN A 17 4.29 -9.03 3.62
N GLU A 18 4.16 -10.36 3.73
CA GLU A 18 5.04 -11.31 3.04
C GLU A 18 4.96 -11.13 1.51
N TYR A 19 3.76 -10.92 0.98
CA TYR A 19 3.57 -10.65 -0.44
C TYR A 19 4.26 -9.35 -0.88
N LEU A 20 4.13 -8.28 -0.10
CA LEU A 20 4.80 -7.00 -0.37
C LEU A 20 6.32 -7.15 -0.34
N ASP A 21 6.88 -7.88 0.63
CA ASP A 21 8.32 -8.15 0.69
C ASP A 21 8.79 -8.93 -0.56
N VAL A 22 8.00 -9.89 -1.04
CA VAL A 22 8.33 -10.58 -2.31
C VAL A 22 8.27 -9.62 -3.50
N LEU A 23 7.26 -8.76 -3.60
CA LEU A 23 7.16 -7.79 -4.69
C LEU A 23 8.34 -6.81 -4.69
N ALA A 24 8.73 -6.30 -3.53
CA ALA A 24 9.89 -5.42 -3.38
C ALA A 24 11.20 -6.10 -3.81
N ASN A 25 11.35 -7.39 -3.48
CA ASN A 25 12.52 -8.16 -3.88
C ASN A 25 12.55 -8.50 -5.39
N LYS A 26 11.38 -8.72 -6.01
CA LYS A 26 11.28 -9.05 -7.44
C LYS A 26 11.36 -7.83 -8.35
N CYS A 27 10.76 -6.72 -7.92
CA CYS A 27 10.69 -5.48 -8.68
C CYS A 27 11.36 -4.33 -7.91
N PRO A 28 12.64 -4.43 -7.49
CA PRO A 28 13.27 -3.43 -6.61
C PRO A 28 13.44 -2.05 -7.26
N ASN A 29 13.42 -2.00 -8.60
CA ASN A 29 13.48 -0.75 -9.36
C ASN A 29 12.13 -0.01 -9.41
N ILE A 30 11.04 -0.72 -9.08
CA ILE A 30 9.68 -0.20 -9.14
C ILE A 30 9.14 -0.03 -7.73
N VAL A 31 9.28 -1.05 -6.88
CA VAL A 31 8.65 -1.17 -5.57
C VAL A 31 9.66 -0.92 -4.46
N LYS A 32 9.38 0.06 -3.61
CA LYS A 32 10.08 0.30 -2.34
C LYS A 32 9.10 0.30 -1.19
N LEU A 33 9.47 -0.38 -0.10
CA LEU A 33 8.69 -0.39 1.13
C LEU A 33 9.30 0.58 2.14
N GLN A 34 8.47 1.46 2.69
CA GLN A 34 8.86 2.37 3.76
C GLN A 34 8.00 2.10 4.99
N THR A 35 8.64 1.84 6.13
CA THR A 35 7.90 1.72 7.40
C THR A 35 7.67 3.12 7.96
N LEU A 36 6.41 3.51 8.13
CA LEU A 36 6.01 4.81 8.69
C LEU A 36 5.97 4.78 10.22
N GLY A 37 5.72 3.61 10.80
CA GLY A 37 5.65 3.43 12.24
C GLY A 37 5.17 2.02 12.59
N ASN A 38 4.79 1.84 13.86
CA ASN A 38 4.21 0.60 14.36
C ASN A 38 2.80 0.88 14.92
N SER A 39 1.92 -0.10 14.83
CA SER A 39 0.62 -0.10 15.48
C SER A 39 0.76 -0.26 17.00
N TYR A 40 -0.36 -0.20 17.71
CA TYR A 40 -0.39 -0.39 19.17
C TYR A 40 0.15 -1.78 19.59
N GLN A 41 -0.18 -2.82 18.82
CA GLN A 41 0.32 -4.19 19.04
C GLN A 41 1.66 -4.47 18.34
N GLY A 42 2.36 -3.44 17.83
CA GLY A 42 3.70 -3.56 17.28
C GLY A 42 3.79 -4.03 15.81
N ARG A 43 2.68 -4.02 15.05
CA ARG A 43 2.69 -4.36 13.62
C ARG A 43 3.15 -3.18 12.77
N LYS A 44 3.98 -3.42 11.76
CA LYS A 44 4.59 -2.35 10.94
C LYS A 44 3.57 -1.69 10.00
N VAL A 45 3.35 -0.39 10.13
CA VAL A 45 2.55 0.36 9.15
C VAL A 45 3.48 0.72 7.98
N ARG A 46 3.31 0.03 6.85
CA ARG A 46 4.22 0.09 5.69
C ARG A 46 3.56 0.73 4.49
N LEU A 47 4.17 1.80 4.01
CA LEU A 47 3.89 2.46 2.75
C LEU A 47 4.59 1.72 1.62
N VAL A 48 3.88 1.53 0.51
CA VAL A 48 4.40 0.99 -0.74
C VAL A 48 4.58 2.14 -1.73
N LYS A 49 5.83 2.47 -2.04
CA LYS A 49 6.18 3.40 -3.12
C LYS A 49 6.37 2.62 -4.41
N LEU A 50 5.58 2.92 -5.44
CA LEU A 50 5.80 2.49 -6.82
C LEU A 50 6.26 3.67 -7.66
N SER A 51 7.33 3.50 -8.44
CA SER A 51 7.87 4.55 -9.29
C SER A 51 8.69 3.97 -10.44
N SER A 52 8.63 4.58 -11.61
CA SER A 52 9.55 4.27 -12.72
C SER A 52 10.96 4.84 -12.48
N ASN A 53 11.08 5.90 -11.68
CA ASN A 53 12.35 6.49 -11.27
C ASN A 53 12.20 7.17 -9.91
N HIS A 54 12.62 6.46 -8.86
CA HIS A 54 12.49 6.93 -7.47
C HIS A 54 13.20 8.26 -7.14
N ASN A 55 14.11 8.73 -8.00
CA ASN A 55 14.90 9.94 -7.81
C ASN A 55 14.43 11.13 -8.65
N ALA A 56 13.41 10.96 -9.50
CA ALA A 56 12.95 11.99 -10.43
C ALA A 56 12.18 13.14 -9.76
N GLY A 57 11.74 12.97 -8.51
CA GLY A 57 10.91 13.97 -7.83
C GLY A 57 9.53 14.14 -8.47
N ASN A 58 8.99 13.06 -9.05
CA ASN A 58 7.68 13.06 -9.70
C ASN A 58 6.56 13.49 -8.72
N PRO A 59 5.46 14.08 -9.23
CA PRO A 59 4.23 14.20 -8.47
C PRO A 59 3.79 12.82 -7.94
N VAL A 60 3.20 12.80 -6.73
CA VAL A 60 2.76 11.55 -6.08
C VAL A 60 1.23 11.44 -6.08
N ILE A 61 0.74 10.24 -6.38
CA ILE A 61 -0.62 9.82 -6.07
C ILE A 61 -0.58 9.02 -4.76
N PHE A 62 -1.30 9.50 -3.74
CA PHE A 62 -1.42 8.79 -2.47
C PHE A 62 -2.75 8.03 -2.39
N ILE A 63 -2.69 6.79 -1.91
CA ILE A 63 -3.87 5.96 -1.66
C ILE A 63 -3.78 5.41 -0.25
N ASP A 64 -4.70 5.85 0.59
CA ASP A 64 -5.01 5.22 1.87
C ASP A 64 -6.12 4.19 1.64
N ALA A 65 -5.85 2.92 1.93
CA ALA A 65 -6.80 1.85 1.75
C ALA A 65 -7.72 1.62 2.96
N ALA A 66 -7.73 2.50 3.97
CA ALA A 66 -8.77 2.53 5.01
C ALA A 66 -9.98 3.41 4.63
N THR A 67 -9.82 4.31 3.63
CA THR A 67 -10.86 5.07 2.94
C THR A 67 -10.19 5.71 1.72
N ILE A 68 -10.68 5.43 0.50
CA ILE A 68 -10.15 6.06 -0.71
C ILE A 68 -10.33 7.57 -0.60
N VAL A 69 -9.23 8.28 -0.37
CA VAL A 69 -9.16 9.73 -0.58
C VAL A 69 -8.02 10.00 -1.55
N VAL A 70 -8.38 10.27 -2.81
CA VAL A 70 -7.45 10.84 -3.79
C VAL A 70 -7.36 12.33 -3.46
N THR A 71 -6.43 12.76 -2.61
CA THR A 71 -6.14 14.19 -2.47
C THR A 71 -4.82 14.55 -3.11
N SER A 72 -4.87 15.58 -3.94
CA SER A 72 -3.73 16.43 -4.22
C SER A 72 -3.63 17.47 -3.10
N SER A 73 -3.11 17.11 -1.91
CA SER A 73 -2.41 17.98 -0.92
C SER A 73 -2.86 18.07 0.57
N PHE A 74 -1.89 17.91 1.50
CA PHE A 74 -1.65 18.20 2.97
C PHE A 74 -0.19 18.03 3.65
N SER A 75 0.80 18.94 3.73
CA SER A 75 2.22 18.57 4.09
C SER A 75 2.52 17.86 5.45
N ILE A 76 3.44 16.87 5.49
CA ILE A 76 4.07 16.28 6.71
C ILE A 76 5.57 16.69 6.78
N PRO A 77 6.17 17.03 7.94
CA PRO A 77 7.53 17.62 8.00
C PRO A 77 8.70 16.76 7.50
N SER A 78 8.52 15.43 7.43
CA SER A 78 9.53 14.48 6.92
C SER A 78 9.16 13.87 5.57
N ILE A 79 7.99 14.24 5.05
CA ILE A 79 7.42 13.78 3.78
C ILE A 79 6.71 15.01 3.20
N ASN A 80 7.35 15.73 2.26
CA ASN A 80 6.72 16.85 1.53
C ASN A 80 5.63 16.33 0.58
N PHE A 81 4.68 15.55 1.09
CA PHE A 81 3.56 15.04 0.35
C PHE A 81 2.34 15.04 1.21
N PRO A 82 1.21 15.50 0.66
CA PRO A 82 0.42 16.22 1.55
C PRO A 82 -0.89 15.34 1.90
N VAL A 83 -1.08 14.85 3.16
CA VAL A 83 -2.05 13.80 3.73
C VAL A 83 -3.35 14.20 4.54
N ILE A 84 -4.52 14.43 3.94
CA ILE A 84 -5.77 14.63 4.75
C ILE A 84 -6.25 13.29 5.33
N GLY A 85 -6.24 13.12 6.65
CA GLY A 85 -6.69 11.89 7.33
C GLY A 85 -8.21 11.83 7.54
N ALA A 86 -8.84 10.73 7.12
CA ALA A 86 -10.23 10.37 7.45
C ALA A 86 -10.40 8.82 7.58
N GLY A 87 -11.14 8.38 8.62
CA GLY A 87 -11.71 7.01 8.85
C GLY A 87 -10.71 5.86 9.09
N ILE A 88 -10.28 5.42 10.28
CA ILE A 88 -10.88 5.03 11.58
C ILE A 88 -11.85 3.80 11.56
N HIS A 89 -12.19 3.19 10.41
CA HIS A 89 -13.17 2.07 10.39
C HIS A 89 -12.60 0.72 9.88
N ALA A 90 -12.50 -0.25 10.79
CA ALA A 90 -11.87 -1.57 10.59
C ALA A 90 -12.68 -2.62 9.78
N ARG A 91 -13.76 -2.23 9.07
CA ARG A 91 -14.76 -3.15 8.49
C ARG A 91 -14.90 -3.12 6.96
N GLU A 92 -13.95 -2.51 6.24
CA GLU A 92 -13.97 -2.46 4.77
C GLU A 92 -12.92 -3.39 4.17
N TRP A 93 -13.18 -4.69 4.11
CA TRP A 93 -12.19 -5.66 3.60
C TRP A 93 -11.90 -5.53 2.09
N VAL A 94 -12.78 -4.89 1.33
CA VAL A 94 -12.59 -4.60 -0.10
C VAL A 94 -11.43 -3.63 -0.34
N ALA A 95 -11.20 -2.68 0.57
CA ALA A 95 -10.22 -1.63 0.34
C ALA A 95 -8.75 -2.14 0.43
N PRO A 96 -8.36 -2.95 1.43
CA PRO A 96 -7.06 -3.64 1.42
C PRO A 96 -6.89 -4.56 0.21
N ALA A 97 -7.93 -5.32 -0.18
CA ALA A 97 -7.86 -6.19 -1.35
C ALA A 97 -7.61 -5.40 -2.65
N MET A 98 -8.32 -4.27 -2.84
CA MET A 98 -8.14 -3.39 -3.99
C MET A 98 -6.75 -2.72 -4.00
N ALA A 99 -6.23 -2.32 -2.84
CA ALA A 99 -4.88 -1.79 -2.73
C ALA A 99 -3.83 -2.84 -3.14
N MET A 100 -3.98 -4.09 -2.68
CA MET A 100 -3.09 -5.18 -3.06
C MET A 100 -3.18 -5.49 -4.56
N TYR A 101 -4.38 -5.47 -5.15
CA TYR A 101 -4.57 -5.60 -6.58
C TYR A 101 -3.86 -4.48 -7.37
N LEU A 102 -4.03 -3.23 -6.96
CA LEU A 102 -3.42 -2.08 -7.63
C LEU A 102 -1.89 -2.13 -7.55
N ILE A 103 -1.34 -2.47 -6.38
CA ILE A 103 0.10 -2.67 -6.20
C ILE A 103 0.62 -3.76 -7.13
N GLN A 104 -0.04 -4.92 -7.17
CA GLN A 104 0.37 -6.01 -8.07
C GLN A 104 0.31 -5.57 -9.53
N ARG A 105 -0.78 -4.92 -9.95
CA ARG A 105 -0.96 -4.44 -11.32
C ARG A 105 0.17 -3.49 -11.70
N LEU A 106 0.38 -2.42 -10.93
CA LEU A 106 1.44 -1.44 -11.20
C LEU A 106 2.86 -2.02 -11.12
N ALA A 107 3.09 -3.05 -10.31
CA ALA A 107 4.41 -3.65 -10.14
C ALA A 107 4.76 -4.71 -11.19
N ILE A 108 3.77 -5.43 -11.73
CA ILE A 108 4.00 -6.64 -12.56
C ILE A 108 3.40 -6.50 -13.96
N ASP A 109 2.25 -5.85 -14.12
CA ASP A 109 1.55 -5.77 -15.40
C ASP A 109 2.28 -4.77 -16.33
N PRO A 110 2.87 -5.23 -17.46
CA PRO A 110 3.55 -4.36 -18.40
C PRO A 110 2.64 -3.26 -18.97
N ASP A 111 1.35 -3.55 -19.13
CA ASP A 111 0.39 -2.59 -19.67
C ASP A 111 0.10 -1.44 -18.69
N ALA A 112 0.33 -1.67 -17.39
CA ALA A 112 0.19 -0.69 -16.33
C ALA A 112 1.49 0.08 -16.04
N ALA A 113 2.64 -0.34 -16.60
CA ALA A 113 3.91 0.35 -16.39
C ALA A 113 3.86 1.80 -16.89
N LYS A 114 3.06 2.09 -17.93
CA LYS A 114 2.82 3.44 -18.44
C LYS A 114 2.18 4.37 -17.41
N ASP A 115 1.45 3.82 -16.43
CA ASP A 115 0.78 4.59 -15.38
C ASP A 115 1.77 5.08 -14.31
N LEU A 116 3.02 4.61 -14.35
CA LEU A 116 4.15 5.08 -13.53
C LEU A 116 5.01 6.15 -14.23
N ASN A 117 4.67 6.54 -15.47
CA ASN A 117 5.45 7.52 -16.23
C ASN A 117 5.15 8.93 -15.71
N GLY A 118 6.15 9.53 -15.06
CA GLY A 118 6.05 10.90 -14.55
C GLY A 118 5.19 11.03 -13.29
N VAL A 119 4.79 9.93 -12.65
CA VAL A 119 4.04 9.91 -11.39
C VAL A 119 4.54 8.78 -10.50
N ASP A 120 4.67 9.06 -9.21
CA ASP A 120 4.96 8.06 -8.18
C ASP A 120 3.67 7.68 -7.44
N TRP A 121 3.47 6.40 -7.13
CA TRP A 121 2.28 5.93 -6.39
C TRP A 121 2.67 5.52 -4.99
N TYR A 122 2.02 6.10 -4.00
CA TYR A 122 2.27 5.87 -2.58
C TYR A 122 1.02 5.23 -2.00
N ILE A 123 1.06 3.92 -1.77
CA ILE A 123 -0.11 3.15 -1.36
C ILE A 123 0.11 2.64 0.05
N LEU A 124 -0.84 2.88 0.95
CA LEU A 124 -0.84 2.40 2.33
C LEU A 124 -1.94 1.33 2.47
N PRO A 125 -1.61 0.02 2.35
CA PRO A 125 -2.62 -1.02 2.20
C PRO A 125 -3.46 -1.27 3.46
N VAL A 126 -2.86 -1.07 4.64
CA VAL A 126 -3.54 -1.23 5.93
C VAL A 126 -2.95 -0.24 6.94
N VAL A 127 -3.74 0.76 7.32
CA VAL A 127 -3.34 1.76 8.34
C VAL A 127 -3.55 1.25 9.76
N ASN A 128 -4.61 0.47 9.97
CA ASN A 128 -4.95 -0.14 11.25
C ASN A 128 -4.81 -1.68 11.19
N PRO A 129 -3.57 -2.21 11.22
CA PRO A 129 -3.33 -3.65 11.10
C PRO A 129 -3.86 -4.44 12.31
N ASP A 130 -3.94 -3.81 13.47
CA ASP A 130 -4.47 -4.44 14.69
C ASP A 130 -5.98 -4.65 14.59
N GLY A 131 -6.71 -3.60 14.20
CA GLY A 131 -8.15 -3.68 13.97
C GLY A 131 -8.51 -4.63 12.83
N TYR A 132 -7.72 -4.65 11.75
CA TYR A 132 -7.89 -5.58 10.63
C TYR A 132 -7.76 -7.04 11.08
N GLU A 133 -6.71 -7.38 11.83
CA GLU A 133 -6.52 -8.74 12.36
C GLU A 133 -7.60 -9.09 13.39
N PHE A 134 -8.01 -8.13 14.24
CA PHE A 134 -9.07 -8.35 15.20
C PHE A 134 -10.40 -8.71 14.50
N THR A 135 -10.79 -7.98 13.44
CA THR A 135 -12.05 -8.28 12.73
C THR A 135 -12.00 -9.59 11.93
N ARG A 136 -10.81 -9.99 11.47
CA ARG A 136 -10.60 -11.27 10.75
C ARG A 136 -10.58 -12.49 11.67
N SER A 137 -10.03 -12.34 12.87
CA SER A 137 -9.91 -13.41 13.87
C SER A 137 -11.14 -13.58 14.76
N SER A 138 -12.00 -12.55 14.85
CA SER A 138 -13.28 -12.62 15.54
C SER A 138 -14.31 -13.37 14.68
N LYS A 139 -14.25 -14.69 14.71
CA LYS A 139 -15.36 -15.58 14.35
C LYS A 139 -15.97 -16.18 15.61
#